data_AF-A0A0P6YJ38-F1
#
_entry.id   AF-A0A0P6YJ38-F1
#
_cell.length_a   1.000
_cell.length_b   1.000
_cell.length_c   1.000
_cell.angle_alpha   90.00
_cell.angle_beta   90.00
_cell.angle_gamma   90.00
#
_symmetry.space_group_name_H-M   'P 1'
#
loop_
_entity.id
_entity.type
_entity.pdbx_description
1 polymer ?
#
loop_
_entity_poly.entity_id
_entity_poly.type
_entity_poly.pdbx_seq_one_letter_code
_entity_poly.pdbx_strand_id
1 'polypeptide(L)'
;MPPLPFNLPPVPPLPFYIHPLVFWSIVLVIGIIFAVVFLRFLFAPPEERTGALVIFVLMVVGVVALYAIALNAPLIIYHFKRLTHPIFRW
;
A
#
# COMPACT_ATOMS: atom_id res chain seq x y z
N MET A 1 -24.50 13.64 22.70
CA MET A 1 -23.05 13.39 22.64
C MET A 1 -22.54 14.03 21.36
N PRO A 2 -21.66 15.03 21.41
CA PRO A 2 -21.09 15.58 20.17
C PRO A 2 -20.41 14.44 19.40
N PRO A 3 -20.47 14.44 18.06
CA PRO A 3 -19.80 13.42 17.27
C PRO A 3 -18.33 13.39 17.65
N LEU A 4 -17.82 12.19 17.92
CA LEU A 4 -16.40 11.97 18.22
C LEU A 4 -15.58 12.64 17.10
N PRO A 5 -14.63 13.54 17.42
CA PRO A 5 -14.05 14.43 16.41
C PRO A 5 -13.24 13.74 15.31
N PHE A 6 -13.01 12.42 15.42
CA PHE A 6 -12.23 11.67 14.44
C PHE A 6 -12.66 10.20 14.37
N ASN A 7 -13.56 9.89 13.43
CA ASN A 7 -13.80 8.51 13.02
C ASN A 7 -12.87 8.19 11.84
N LEU A 8 -11.77 7.50 12.12
CA LEU A 8 -10.93 6.94 11.07
C LEU A 8 -11.71 5.83 10.33
N PRO A 9 -11.56 5.71 9.01
CA PRO A 9 -12.17 4.59 8.30
C PRO A 9 -11.60 3.27 8.85
N PRO A 10 -12.42 2.20 8.87
CA PRO A 10 -12.00 0.91 9.40
C PRO A 10 -10.79 0.39 8.63
N VAL A 11 -9.82 -0.17 9.36
CA VAL A 11 -8.65 -0.80 8.77
C VAL A 11 -9.11 -2.09 8.06
N PRO A 12 -8.69 -2.35 6.81
CA PRO A 12 -8.98 -3.62 6.16
C PRO A 12 -8.45 -4.80 6.99
N PRO A 13 -9.08 -5.98 6.91
CA PRO A 13 -8.65 -7.15 7.67
C PRO A 13 -7.25 -7.58 7.21
N LEU A 14 -6.24 -7.16 7.97
CA LEU A 14 -4.86 -7.56 7.78
C LEU A 14 -4.58 -8.85 8.55
N PRO A 15 -3.65 -9.68 8.08
CA PRO A 15 -3.30 -10.92 8.77
C PRO A 15 -2.53 -10.73 10.07
N PHE A 16 -2.18 -9.48 10.40
CA PHE A 16 -1.59 -9.05 11.64
C PHE A 16 -2.34 -7.81 12.12
N TYR A 17 -2.39 -7.63 13.44
CA TYR A 17 -2.96 -6.42 14.02
C TYR A 17 -2.02 -5.24 13.78
N ILE A 18 -2.55 -4.16 13.19
CA ILE A 18 -1.88 -2.87 13.08
C ILE A 18 -2.79 -1.82 13.74
N HIS A 19 -2.20 -0.93 14.53
CA HIS A 19 -2.95 0.15 15.14
C HIS A 19 -3.51 1.08 14.04
N PRO A 20 -4.81 1.47 14.07
CA PRO A 20 -5.43 2.26 13.00
C PRO A 20 -4.67 3.55 12.67
N LEU A 21 -4.21 4.29 13.68
CA LEU A 21 -3.39 5.49 13.46
C LEU A 21 -2.12 5.20 12.65
N VAL A 22 -1.41 4.10 12.97
CA VAL A 22 -0.17 3.72 12.28
C VAL A 22 -0.46 3.36 10.82
N PHE A 23 -1.53 2.60 10.57
CA PHE A 23 -1.97 2.29 9.20
C PHE A 23 -2.20 3.56 8.38
N TRP A 24 -3.00 4.49 8.92
CA TRP A 24 -3.35 5.71 8.22
C TRP A 24 -2.16 6.66 8.05
N SER A 25 -1.21 6.71 8.99
CA SER A 25 0.05 7.42 8.82
C SER A 25 0.88 6.85 7.67
N ILE A 26 0.97 5.52 7.53
CA ILE A 26 1.68 4.89 6.41
C ILE A 26 0.99 5.22 5.08
N VAL A 27 -0.34 5.11 5.03
CA VAL A 27 -1.13 5.44 3.83
C VAL A 27 -0.92 6.91 3.44
N LEU A 28 -0.91 7.82 4.42
CA LEU A 28 -0.66 9.25 4.20
C LEU A 28 0.74 9.49 3.62
N VAL A 29 1.77 8.86 4.18
CA VAL A 29 3.14 8.97 3.67
C VAL A 29 3.23 8.45 2.23
N ILE A 30 2.61 7.30 1.93
CA ILE A 30 2.56 6.76 0.56
C ILE A 30 1.87 7.76 -0.39
N GLY A 31 0.76 8.37 0.05
CA GLY A 31 0.04 9.39 -0.71
C GLY A 31 0.89 10.63 -1.00
N ILE A 32 1.68 11.10 -0.02
CA ILE A 32 2.61 12.24 -0.22
C ILE A 32 3.68 11.88 -1.23
N ILE A 33 4.32 10.71 -1.11
CA ILE A 33 5.35 10.27 -2.08
C ILE A 33 4.74 10.19 -3.48
N PHE A 34 3.52 9.66 -3.58
CA PHE A 34 2.81 9.55 -4.85
C PHE A 34 2.55 10.93 -5.47
N ALA A 35 2.09 11.89 -4.66
CA ALA A 35 1.88 13.26 -5.10
C ALA A 35 3.19 13.91 -5.58
N VAL A 36 4.30 13.72 -4.87
CA VAL A 36 5.61 14.23 -5.27
C VAL A 36 6.06 13.64 -6.60
N VAL A 37 5.93 12.32 -6.79
CA VAL A 37 6.29 11.65 -8.05
C VAL A 37 5.39 12.11 -9.19
N PHE A 38 4.09 12.28 -8.93
CA PHE A 38 3.15 12.81 -9.91
C PHE A 38 3.48 14.24 -10.34
N LEU A 39 3.76 15.13 -9.38
CA LEU A 39 4.16 16.51 -9.68
C LEU A 39 5.48 16.56 -10.43
N ARG A 40 6.45 15.71 -10.08
CA ARG A 40 7.71 15.58 -10.82
C ARG A 40 7.48 15.18 -12.27
N PHE A 41 6.55 14.25 -12.53
CA PHE A 41 6.15 13.90 -13.89
C PHE A 41 5.44 15.06 -14.61
N LEU A 42 4.50 15.72 -13.94
CA LEU A 42 3.70 16.81 -14.51
C LEU A 42 4.56 17.99 -14.96
N PHE A 43 5.56 18.35 -14.16
CA PHE A 43 6.45 19.48 -14.43
C PHE A 43 7.78 19.07 -15.09
N ALA A 44 7.96 17.81 -15.48
CA ALA A 44 9.18 17.36 -16.12
C ALA A 44 9.39 18.02 -17.51
N PRO A 45 10.62 18.41 -17.85
CA PRO A 45 10.98 18.84 -19.20
C PRO A 45 10.79 17.67 -20.20
N PRO A 46 10.58 17.95 -21.50
CA PRO A 46 10.20 16.94 -22.48
C PRO A 46 11.17 15.74 -22.55
N GLU A 47 12.46 16.00 -22.38
CA GLU A 47 13.54 15.00 -22.40
C GLU A 47 13.53 14.05 -21.20
N GLU A 48 13.07 14.50 -20.02
CA GLU A 48 13.00 13.69 -18.80
C GLU A 48 11.60 13.11 -18.55
N ARG A 49 10.59 13.60 -19.26
CA ARG A 49 9.17 13.26 -19.03
C ARG A 49 8.89 11.78 -19.15
N THR A 50 9.52 11.09 -20.12
CA THR A 50 9.37 9.64 -20.27
C THR A 50 9.92 8.88 -19.08
N GLY A 51 11.08 9.29 -18.54
CA GLY A 51 11.65 8.68 -17.34
C GLY A 51 10.77 8.89 -16.11
N ALA A 52 10.28 10.12 -15.92
CA ALA A 52 9.36 10.44 -14.82
C ALA A 52 8.01 9.69 -14.94
N LEU A 53 7.50 9.52 -16.16
CA LEU A 53 6.30 8.73 -16.45
C LEU A 53 6.49 7.27 -16.04
N VAL A 54 7.61 6.65 -16.42
CA VAL A 54 7.91 5.25 -16.08
C VAL A 54 7.95 5.06 -14.56
N ILE A 55 8.63 5.97 -13.84
CA ILE A 55 8.68 5.92 -12.37
C ILE A 55 7.27 6.07 -11.76
N PHE A 56 6.47 7.00 -12.26
CA PHE A 56 5.09 7.18 -11.82
C PHE A 56 4.24 5.92 -12.06
N VAL A 57 4.31 5.33 -13.26
CA VAL A 57 3.57 4.11 -13.61
C VAL A 57 4.01 2.94 -12.72
N LEU A 58 5.30 2.75 -12.51
CA LEU A 58 5.81 1.71 -11.61
C LEU A 58 5.29 1.89 -10.18
N MET A 59 5.21 3.14 -9.71
CA MET A 59 4.65 3.44 -8.40
C MET A 59 3.15 3.12 -8.32
N VAL A 60 2.36 3.48 -9.34
CA VAL A 60 0.94 3.11 -9.45
C VAL A 60 0.79 1.59 -9.40
N VAL A 61 1.53 0.87 -10.23
CA VAL A 61 1.50 -0.61 -10.29
C VAL A 61 1.88 -1.21 -8.93
N GLY A 62 2.90 -0.66 -8.26
CA GLY A 62 3.30 -1.09 -6.92
C GLY A 62 2.19 -0.92 -5.88
N VAL A 63 1.51 0.23 -5.87
CA VAL A 63 0.39 0.48 -4.95
C VAL A 63 -0.78 -0.46 -5.23
N VAL A 64 -1.12 -0.67 -6.52
CA VAL A 64 -2.18 -1.61 -6.92
C VAL A 64 -1.82 -3.05 -6.51
N ALA A 65 -0.56 -3.46 -6.70
CA ALA A 65 -0.09 -4.77 -6.29
C ALA A 65 -0.16 -4.95 -4.76
N LEU A 66 0.27 -3.95 -3.99
CA LEU A 66 0.16 -3.96 -2.52
C LEU A 66 -1.30 -4.08 -2.07
N TYR A 67 -2.21 -3.35 -2.72
CA TYR A 67 -3.64 -3.43 -2.44
C TYR A 67 -4.21 -4.81 -2.76
N ALA A 68 -3.85 -5.39 -3.92
CA ALA A 68 -4.25 -6.74 -4.29
C ALA A 68 -3.73 -7.80 -3.32
N ILE A 69 -2.47 -7.66 -2.86
CA ILE A 69 -1.88 -8.53 -1.84
C ILE A 69 -2.63 -8.40 -0.51
N ALA A 70 -2.97 -7.17 -0.09
CA ALA A 70 -3.70 -6.94 1.15
C ALA A 70 -5.09 -7.60 1.14
N LEU A 71 -5.82 -7.50 0.01
CA LEU A 71 -7.13 -8.16 -0.15
C LEU A 71 -7.04 -9.69 -0.14
N ASN A 72 -5.97 -10.25 -0.74
CA ASN A 72 -5.76 -11.69 -0.83
C ASN A 72 -4.87 -12.24 0.30
N ALA A 73 -4.54 -11.42 1.30
CA ALA A 73 -3.62 -11.78 2.37
C ALA A 73 -3.98 -13.09 3.10
N PRO A 74 -5.27 -13.39 3.40
CA PRO A 74 -5.63 -14.67 4.01
C PRO A 74 -5.26 -15.88 3.14
N LEU A 75 -5.49 -15.78 1.82
CA LEU A 75 -5.19 -16.84 0.86
C LEU A 75 -3.69 -17.02 0.65
N ILE A 76 -2.94 -15.91 0.58
CA ILE A 76 -1.48 -15.91 0.44
C ILE A 76 -0.85 -16.57 1.67
N ILE A 77 -1.31 -16.22 2.87
CA ILE A 77 -0.78 -16.80 4.11
C ILE A 77 -1.16 -18.26 4.25
N TYR A 78 -2.37 -18.64 3.84
CA TYR A 78 -2.76 -20.05 3.79
C TYR A 78 -1.83 -20.84 2.85
N HIS A 79 -1.56 -20.34 1.64
CA HIS A 79 -0.64 -20.97 0.70
C HIS A 79 0.78 -21.04 1.25
N PHE A 80 1.25 -19.95 1.87
CA PHE A 80 2.58 -19.90 2.46
C PHE A 80 2.73 -20.88 3.62
N LYS A 81 1.75 -20.96 4.52
CA LYS A 81 1.71 -21.96 5.59
C LYS A 81 1.69 -23.38 5.02
N ARG A 82 0.90 -23.65 3.99
CA ARG A 82 0.85 -24.96 3.33
C ARG A 82 2.20 -25.36 2.71
N LEU A 83 2.88 -24.43 2.06
CA LEU A 83 4.19 -24.67 1.44
C LEU A 83 5.32 -24.85 2.46
N THR A 84 5.23 -24.16 3.61
CA THR A 84 6.26 -24.23 4.66
C THR A 84 5.98 -25.30 5.72
N HIS A 85 4.75 -25.85 5.80
CA HIS A 85 4.35 -26.94 6.68
C HIS A 85 5.27 -28.19 6.65
N PRO A 86 5.77 -28.68 5.50
CA PRO A 86 6.70 -29.82 5.51
C PRO A 86 8.09 -29.50 6.09
N ILE A 87 8.49 -28.22 6.14
CA ILE A 87 9.82 -27.77 6.58
C ILE A 87 9.80 -27.28 8.03
N PHE A 88 8.74 -26.57 8.43
CA PHE A 88 8.55 -26.08 9.78
C PHE A 88 7.37 -26.80 10.42
N ARG A 89 7.65 -27.70 11.37
CA ARG A 89 6.65 -28.31 12.27
C ARG A 89 6.18 -27.25 13.28
N TRP A 90 5.20 -26.44 12.90
CA TRP A 90 4.43 -25.62 13.83
C TRP A 90 3.20 -26.39 14.31
#